data_AF-A0A2L2YQF4-F1
#
_entry.id   AF-A0A2L2YQF4-F1
#
_cell.length_a   1.000
_cell.length_b   1.000
_cell.length_c   1.000
_cell.angle_alpha   90.00
_cell.angle_beta   90.00
_cell.angle_gamma   90.00
#
_symmetry.space_group_name_H-M   'P 1'
#
loop_
_entity.id
_entity.type
_entity.pdbx_description
1 polymer ?
#
loop_
_entity_poly.entity_id
_entity_poly.type
_entity_poly.pdbx_seq_one_letter_code
_entity_poly.pdbx_strand_id
1 'polypeptide(L)'
;MFLPKLMSVNCPYFDFSACNFSAENMYSGSNSNIQSKEGSGRVSLYVLTGIIHSYTLECNYNTCRFSANQKRLKGSTSDVPSQVFFTPEVYQQIGESLLVSILDAVGHNPKSQISSSQFLSIQGVKEWLRQHALSLRGRCGPSHTRKSPSVSGIRSQEKISPKSISIKKSSFFSIIK
;
A
#
# COMPACT_ATOMS: atom_id res chain seq x y z
N MET A 1 5.99 -0.84 -3.13
CA MET A 1 5.04 -1.86 -3.64
C MET A 1 5.37 -3.30 -3.21
N PHE A 2 6.37 -3.54 -2.36
CA PHE A 2 6.75 -4.92 -2.00
C PHE A 2 5.68 -5.67 -1.21
N LEU A 3 5.23 -5.13 -0.07
CA LEU A 3 4.19 -5.75 0.75
C LEU A 3 2.86 -5.97 -0.01
N PRO A 4 2.31 -5.00 -0.77
CA PRO A 4 1.14 -5.23 -1.61
C PRO A 4 1.32 -6.38 -2.61
N LYS A 5 2.54 -6.58 -3.13
CA LYS A 5 2.78 -7.68 -4.08
C LYS A 5 2.75 -9.03 -3.39
N LEU A 6 3.32 -9.14 -2.19
CA LEU A 6 3.22 -10.35 -1.36
C LEU A 6 1.78 -10.64 -0.98
N MET A 7 1.02 -9.59 -0.62
CA MET A 7 -0.42 -9.70 -0.37
C MET A 7 -1.17 -10.33 -1.54
N SER A 8 -0.84 -9.95 -2.78
CA SER A 8 -1.45 -10.55 -3.98
C SER A 8 -1.09 -12.03 -4.22
N VAL A 9 -0.02 -12.52 -3.58
CA VAL A 9 0.41 -13.93 -3.65
C VAL A 9 -0.21 -14.75 -2.52
N ASN A 10 -0.59 -14.12 -1.41
CA ASN A 10 -1.19 -14.81 -0.27
C ASN A 10 -2.72 -14.66 -0.19
N CYS A 11 -3.29 -13.63 -0.81
CA CYS A 11 -4.72 -13.31 -0.74
C CYS A 11 -5.36 -13.29 -2.13
N PRO A 12 -6.38 -14.13 -2.40
CA PRO A 12 -7.08 -14.14 -3.69
C PRO A 12 -8.05 -12.96 -3.87
N TYR A 13 -8.43 -12.32 -2.76
CA TYR A 13 -9.35 -11.17 -2.72
C TYR A 13 -8.65 -9.82 -2.84
N PHE A 14 -7.31 -9.80 -2.91
CA PHE A 14 -6.53 -8.58 -2.94
C PHE A 14 -6.24 -8.11 -4.37
N ASP A 15 -6.70 -6.92 -4.72
CA ASP A 15 -6.47 -6.32 -6.04
C ASP A 15 -5.16 -5.52 -6.06
N PHE A 16 -4.08 -6.16 -6.49
CA PHE A 16 -2.79 -5.50 -6.69
C PHE A 16 -2.82 -4.43 -7.77
N SER A 17 -3.68 -4.56 -8.79
CA SER A 17 -3.72 -3.62 -9.92
C SER A 17 -4.32 -2.27 -9.53
N ALA A 18 -5.22 -2.27 -8.54
CA ALA A 18 -5.79 -1.05 -7.95
C ALA A 18 -4.80 -0.28 -7.05
N CYS A 19 -3.68 -0.91 -6.66
CA CYS A 19 -2.69 -0.27 -5.80
C CYS A 19 -1.85 0.76 -6.58
N ASN A 20 -2.07 2.05 -6.32
CA ASN A 20 -1.27 3.13 -6.91
C ASN A 20 -0.54 3.97 -5.85
N PHE A 21 0.80 3.87 -5.84
CA PHE A 21 1.68 4.61 -4.94
C PHE A 21 2.56 5.65 -5.67
N SER A 22 2.20 6.06 -6.88
CA SER A 22 2.95 7.11 -7.60
C SER A 22 2.83 8.46 -6.89
N ALA A 23 3.87 9.28 -6.98
CA ALA A 23 3.83 10.65 -6.48
C ALA A 23 2.71 11.46 -7.15
N GLU A 24 2.51 11.25 -8.46
CA GLU A 24 1.40 11.85 -9.21
C GLU A 24 0.05 11.53 -8.56
N ASN A 25 -0.22 10.27 -8.18
CA ASN A 25 -1.46 9.91 -7.49
C ASN A 25 -1.58 10.53 -6.09
N MET A 26 -0.46 10.79 -5.40
CA MET A 26 -0.49 11.46 -4.08
C MET A 26 -0.91 12.92 -4.19
N TYR A 27 -0.44 13.61 -5.23
CA TYR A 27 -0.70 15.03 -5.47
C TYR A 27 -1.83 15.29 -6.46
N SER A 28 -2.48 14.24 -6.97
CA SER A 28 -3.63 14.36 -7.85
C SER A 28 -4.79 15.01 -7.09
N GLY A 29 -5.23 16.17 -7.55
CA GLY A 29 -6.48 16.82 -7.19
C GLY A 29 -7.36 16.95 -8.44
N SER A 30 -8.67 16.76 -8.31
CA SER A 30 -9.57 17.06 -9.42
C SER A 30 -9.74 18.58 -9.54
N ASN A 31 -9.81 19.08 -10.78
CA ASN A 31 -9.95 20.50 -11.12
C ASN A 31 -11.19 21.21 -10.53
N SER A 32 -12.06 20.48 -9.80
CA SER A 32 -13.27 20.99 -9.17
C SER A 32 -13.25 20.72 -7.66
N ASN A 33 -12.79 21.65 -6.83
CA ASN A 33 -12.94 21.69 -5.35
C ASN A 33 -12.67 20.39 -4.54
N ILE A 34 -12.06 19.37 -5.13
CA ILE A 34 -11.79 18.08 -4.50
C ILE A 34 -10.39 18.16 -3.90
N GLN A 35 -10.32 17.93 -2.58
CA GLN A 35 -9.07 17.89 -1.84
C GLN A 35 -8.10 16.90 -2.48
N SER A 36 -6.85 17.35 -2.67
CA SER A 36 -5.73 16.48 -3.02
C SER A 36 -5.62 15.34 -1.99
N LYS A 37 -5.00 14.21 -2.37
CA LYS A 37 -4.74 13.12 -1.42
C LYS A 37 -3.65 13.46 -0.41
N GLU A 38 -3.16 14.69 -0.37
CA GLU A 38 -2.16 15.18 0.59
C GLU A 38 -2.64 15.04 2.04
N GLY A 39 -3.94 15.19 2.28
CA GLY A 39 -4.55 14.98 3.60
C GLY A 39 -4.82 13.53 3.96
N SER A 40 -4.61 12.58 3.04
CA SER A 40 -4.87 11.16 3.31
C SER A 40 -3.81 10.57 4.25
N GLY A 41 -4.20 9.67 5.15
CA GLY A 41 -3.34 9.18 6.24
C GLY A 41 -1.95 8.71 5.79
N ARG A 42 -1.87 7.88 4.73
CA ARG A 42 -0.59 7.45 4.14
C ARG A 42 0.29 8.61 3.70
N VAL A 43 -0.28 9.59 3.00
CA VAL A 43 0.46 10.70 2.40
C VAL A 43 0.89 11.69 3.47
N SER A 44 0.00 12.05 4.39
CA SER A 44 0.31 12.88 5.56
C SER A 44 1.44 12.26 6.39
N LEU A 45 1.37 10.95 6.68
CA LEU A 45 2.41 10.28 7.46
C LEU A 45 3.76 10.28 6.72
N TYR A 46 3.76 10.03 5.42
CA TYR A 46 4.97 10.12 4.59
C TYR A 46 5.56 11.52 4.60
N VAL A 47 4.75 12.57 4.42
CA VAL A 47 5.21 13.97 4.42
C VAL A 47 5.81 14.35 5.77
N LEU A 48 5.20 13.91 6.88
CA LEU A 48 5.65 14.27 8.23
C LEU A 48 6.87 13.48 8.70
N THR A 49 7.02 12.22 8.27
CA THR A 49 7.98 11.28 8.89
C THR A 49 8.97 10.65 7.91
N GLY A 50 8.70 10.72 6.61
CA GLY A 50 9.46 10.00 5.59
C GLY A 50 9.23 8.49 5.58
N ILE A 51 8.30 7.95 6.37
CA ILE A 51 8.01 6.51 6.40
C ILE A 51 7.36 6.09 5.08
N ILE A 52 8.14 5.37 4.27
CA ILE A 52 7.69 4.82 2.98
C ILE A 52 6.92 3.49 3.11
N HIS A 53 6.92 2.87 4.28
CA HIS A 53 6.22 1.61 4.56
C HIS A 53 4.92 1.87 5.32
N SER A 54 4.14 2.84 4.81
CA SER A 54 2.80 3.16 5.29
C SER A 54 1.78 2.71 4.24
N TYR A 55 0.79 1.94 4.68
CA TYR A 55 -0.21 1.35 3.81
C TYR A 55 -1.60 1.57 4.41
N THR A 56 -2.58 1.80 3.54
CA THR A 56 -3.99 1.81 3.90
C THR A 56 -4.62 0.62 3.19
N LEU A 57 -5.22 -0.29 3.94
CA LEU A 57 -5.98 -1.40 3.39
C LEU A 57 -7.43 -0.95 3.25
N GLU A 58 -7.89 -0.83 2.01
CA GLU A 58 -9.27 -0.45 1.70
C GLU A 58 -10.06 -1.70 1.30
N CYS A 59 -11.24 -1.85 1.90
CA CYS A 59 -12.13 -2.97 1.67
C CYS A 59 -13.46 -2.43 1.13
N ASN A 60 -13.97 -3.04 0.05
CA ASN A 60 -15.31 -2.74 -0.44
C ASN A 60 -16.34 -3.49 0.41
N TYR A 61 -17.53 -2.92 0.62
CA TYR A 61 -18.63 -3.56 1.33
C TYR A 61 -19.48 -4.47 0.43
N ASN A 62 -19.43 -4.29 -0.88
CA ASN A 62 -20.30 -4.98 -1.82
C ASN A 62 -19.63 -6.23 -2.38
N THR A 63 -18.79 -6.06 -3.39
CA THR A 63 -18.20 -7.16 -4.14
C THR A 63 -16.69 -7.03 -4.28
N CYS A 64 -16.03 -8.17 -4.22
CA CYS A 64 -14.61 -8.36 -4.44
C CYS A 64 -14.37 -8.81 -5.89
N ARG A 65 -13.32 -8.26 -6.52
CA ARG A 65 -12.75 -8.85 -7.74
C ARG A 65 -11.87 -10.01 -7.34
N PHE A 66 -12.30 -11.22 -7.66
CA PHE A 66 -11.54 -12.43 -7.38
C PHE A 66 -10.36 -12.55 -8.36
N SER A 67 -9.13 -12.58 -7.84
CA SER A 67 -7.95 -12.77 -8.69
C SER A 67 -7.72 -14.25 -8.97
N ALA A 68 -8.11 -14.69 -10.17
CA ALA A 68 -8.00 -16.09 -10.62
C ALA A 68 -6.55 -16.62 -10.74
N ASN A 69 -5.53 -15.79 -10.49
CA ASN A 69 -4.11 -16.18 -10.54
C ASN A 69 -3.63 -16.94 -9.29
N GLN A 70 -4.47 -17.11 -8.28
CA GLN A 70 -4.16 -17.93 -7.11
C GLN A 70 -4.56 -19.38 -7.31
N LYS A 71 -3.73 -20.31 -6.81
CA LYS A 71 -3.89 -21.76 -7.00
C LYS A 71 -5.33 -22.20 -6.80
N ARG A 72 -5.96 -22.65 -7.89
CA ARG A 72 -7.19 -23.44 -7.84
C ARG A 72 -6.93 -24.62 -6.90
N LEU A 73 -7.82 -24.81 -5.92
CA LEU A 73 -7.85 -26.08 -5.20
C LEU A 73 -8.13 -27.16 -6.27
N LYS A 74 -7.20 -28.11 -6.45
CA LYS A 74 -7.37 -29.22 -7.39
C LYS A 74 -8.70 -29.93 -7.05
N GLY A 75 -9.70 -29.82 -7.92
CA GLY A 75 -10.99 -30.51 -7.79
C GLY A 75 -12.25 -29.63 -7.86
N SER A 76 -12.13 -28.30 -7.86
CA SER A 76 -13.29 -27.41 -8.09
C SER A 76 -13.53 -27.26 -9.60
N THR A 77 -14.54 -27.99 -10.11
CA THR A 77 -15.13 -27.83 -11.45
C THR A 77 -16.28 -26.81 -11.47
N SER A 78 -16.54 -26.13 -10.36
CA SER A 78 -17.59 -25.12 -10.25
C SER A 78 -17.14 -23.79 -10.87
N ASP A 79 -17.99 -23.22 -11.73
CA ASP A 79 -17.88 -21.85 -12.22
C ASP A 79 -17.65 -20.89 -11.05
N VAL A 80 -16.41 -20.43 -10.88
CA VAL A 80 -16.08 -19.49 -9.80
C VAL A 80 -16.77 -18.17 -10.15
N PRO A 81 -17.63 -17.63 -9.26
CA PRO A 81 -18.28 -16.36 -9.50
C PRO A 81 -17.21 -15.29 -9.75
N SER A 82 -17.31 -14.56 -10.86
CA SER A 82 -16.35 -13.48 -11.18
C SER A 82 -16.33 -12.38 -10.10
N GLN A 83 -17.35 -12.34 -9.25
CA GLN A 83 -17.47 -11.45 -8.11
C GLN A 83 -17.93 -12.24 -6.88
N VAL A 84 -17.23 -12.04 -5.76
CA VAL A 84 -17.57 -12.61 -4.45
C VAL A 84 -18.08 -11.49 -3.57
N PHE A 85 -19.21 -11.68 -2.87
CA PHE A 85 -19.67 -10.69 -1.90
C PHE A 85 -18.76 -10.69 -0.68
N PHE A 86 -18.46 -9.50 -0.15
CA PHE A 86 -17.68 -9.41 1.06
C PHE A 86 -18.50 -9.82 2.27
N THR A 87 -18.10 -10.91 2.91
CA THR A 87 -18.64 -11.37 4.20
C THR A 87 -17.61 -11.13 5.30
N PRO A 88 -18.01 -11.14 6.59
CA PRO A 88 -17.08 -11.11 7.72
C PRO A 88 -15.93 -12.13 7.60
N GLU A 89 -16.22 -13.33 7.08
CA GLU A 89 -15.24 -14.40 6.87
C GLU A 89 -14.20 -14.02 5.81
N VAL A 90 -14.62 -13.35 4.73
CA VAL A 90 -13.69 -12.84 3.71
C VAL A 90 -12.77 -11.78 4.31
N TYR A 91 -13.29 -10.87 5.14
CA TYR A 91 -12.44 -9.88 5.83
C TYR A 91 -11.44 -10.54 6.78
N GLN A 92 -11.85 -11.58 7.50
CA GLN A 92 -10.95 -12.36 8.35
C GLN A 92 -9.81 -13.00 7.53
N GLN A 93 -10.13 -13.62 6.40
CA GLN A 93 -9.14 -14.23 5.50
C GLN A 93 -8.18 -13.19 4.92
N ILE A 94 -8.66 -11.99 4.60
CA ILE A 94 -7.81 -10.86 4.18
C ILE A 94 -6.87 -10.46 5.31
N GLY A 95 -7.37 -10.32 6.54
CA GLY A 95 -6.55 -10.00 7.71
C GLY A 95 -5.46 -11.04 7.97
N GLU A 96 -5.80 -12.33 7.91
CA GLU A 96 -4.83 -13.43 8.04
C GLU A 96 -3.77 -13.37 6.94
N SER A 97 -4.19 -13.19 5.68
CA SER A 97 -3.29 -13.10 4.54
C SER A 97 -2.33 -11.91 4.63
N LEU A 98 -2.77 -10.80 5.25
CA LEU A 98 -1.92 -9.64 5.52
C LEU A 98 -0.80 -10.00 6.49
N LEU A 99 -1.12 -10.69 7.59
CA LEU A 99 -0.12 -11.13 8.56
C LEU A 99 0.88 -12.10 7.94
N VAL A 100 0.41 -13.08 7.15
CA VAL A 100 1.28 -14.00 6.41
C VAL A 100 2.22 -13.23 5.46
N SER A 101 1.70 -12.21 4.77
CA SER A 101 2.49 -11.38 3.86
C SER A 101 3.53 -10.52 4.58
N ILE A 102 3.22 -10.05 5.79
CA ILE A 102 4.20 -9.35 6.64
C ILE A 102 5.29 -10.33 7.10
N LEU A 103 4.93 -11.55 7.51
CA LEU A 103 5.88 -12.59 7.89
C LEU A 103 6.80 -12.97 6.71
N ASP A 104 6.26 -13.06 5.50
CA ASP A 104 7.05 -13.25 4.28
C ASP A 104 7.99 -12.07 4.03
N ALA A 105 7.52 -10.84 4.22
CA ALA A 105 8.31 -9.64 3.99
C ALA A 105 9.53 -9.55 4.93
N VAL A 106 9.39 -10.00 6.17
CA VAL A 106 10.48 -10.04 7.17
C VAL A 106 11.30 -11.33 7.10
N GLY A 107 10.88 -12.33 6.33
CA GLY A 107 11.60 -13.61 6.17
C GLY A 107 11.41 -14.60 7.32
N HIS A 108 10.36 -14.44 8.14
CA HIS A 108 10.07 -15.30 9.28
C HIS A 108 8.89 -16.26 9.03
N ASN A 109 8.36 -16.36 7.81
CA ASN A 109 7.28 -17.28 7.49
C ASN A 109 7.81 -18.71 7.24
N PRO A 110 7.60 -19.68 8.15
CA PRO A 110 8.04 -21.07 7.94
C PRO A 110 7.21 -21.80 6.86
N LYS A 111 6.05 -21.27 6.48
CA LYS A 111 5.12 -21.86 5.50
C LYS A 111 4.86 -20.90 4.34
N SER A 112 5.91 -20.23 3.85
CA SER A 112 5.80 -19.29 2.74
C SER A 112 5.25 -19.96 1.48
N GLN A 113 4.20 -19.39 0.90
CA GLN A 113 3.63 -19.88 -0.36
C GLN A 113 4.43 -19.42 -1.59
N ILE A 114 5.36 -18.48 -1.41
CA ILE A 114 6.11 -17.82 -2.49
C ILE A 114 6.95 -18.80 -3.29
N SER A 115 7.56 -19.79 -2.63
CA SER A 115 8.34 -20.84 -3.30
C SER A 115 7.51 -21.66 -4.29
N SER A 116 6.20 -21.68 -4.09
CA SER A 116 5.25 -22.40 -4.93
C SER A 116 4.50 -21.49 -5.92
N SER A 117 4.82 -20.21 -5.93
CA SER A 117 4.28 -19.19 -6.84
C SER A 117 5.16 -19.05 -8.08
N GLN A 118 4.69 -18.30 -9.08
CA GLN A 118 5.48 -17.95 -10.28
C GLN A 118 6.79 -17.19 -9.99
N PHE A 119 6.94 -16.61 -8.80
CA PHE A 119 8.13 -15.86 -8.42
C PHE A 119 9.24 -16.73 -7.83
N LEU A 120 8.91 -17.95 -7.38
CA LEU A 120 9.81 -18.96 -6.79
C LEU A 120 10.58 -18.54 -5.53
N SER A 121 10.78 -17.25 -5.27
CA SER A 121 11.50 -16.71 -4.14
C SER A 121 11.12 -15.24 -3.88
N ILE A 122 11.44 -14.75 -2.69
CA ILE A 122 11.33 -13.32 -2.34
C ILE A 122 12.15 -12.45 -3.30
N GLN A 123 13.33 -12.93 -3.73
CA GLN A 123 14.17 -12.20 -4.67
C GLN A 123 13.52 -12.10 -6.05
N GLY A 124 12.84 -13.16 -6.49
CA GLY A 124 12.04 -13.14 -7.72
C GLY A 124 10.91 -12.10 -7.66
N VAL A 125 10.25 -11.94 -6.50
CA VAL A 125 9.24 -10.89 -6.30
C VAL A 125 9.86 -9.49 -6.42
N LYS A 126 11.03 -9.27 -5.78
CA LYS A 126 11.74 -7.98 -5.83
C LYS A 126 12.19 -7.65 -7.25
N GLU A 127 12.73 -8.62 -7.98
CA GLU A 127 13.18 -8.42 -9.35
C GLU A 127 12.01 -8.13 -10.29
N TRP A 128 10.90 -8.88 -10.14
CA TRP A 128 9.67 -8.59 -10.89
C TRP A 128 9.17 -7.16 -10.63
N LEU A 129 9.17 -6.70 -9.38
CA LEU A 129 8.78 -5.33 -9.03
C LEU A 129 9.72 -4.29 -9.61
N ARG A 130 11.03 -4.56 -9.66
CA ARG A 130 12.03 -3.70 -10.29
C ARG A 130 11.72 -3.52 -11.77
N GLN A 131 11.51 -4.63 -12.49
CA GLN A 131 11.14 -4.62 -13.91
C GLN A 131 9.80 -3.93 -14.14
N HIS A 132 8.80 -4.21 -13.29
CA HIS A 132 7.49 -3.58 -13.35
C HIS A 132 7.60 -2.05 -13.21
N ALA A 133 8.35 -1.56 -12.23
CA ALA A 133 8.58 -0.13 -12.02
C ALA A 133 9.28 0.54 -13.21
N LEU A 134 10.25 -0.14 -13.85
CA LEU A 134 10.88 0.34 -15.08
C LEU A 134 9.90 0.42 -16.25
N SER A 135 9.02 -0.59 -16.39
CA SER A 135 7.99 -0.61 -17.44
C SER A 135 6.95 0.51 -17.30
N LEU A 136 6.71 0.97 -16.07
CA LEU A 136 5.82 2.11 -15.80
C LEU A 136 6.49 3.44 -16.18
N ARG A 137 7.82 3.55 -15.99
CA ARG A 137 8.59 4.73 -16.43
C ARG A 137 8.67 4.84 -17.95
N GLY A 138 8.81 3.72 -18.66
CA GLY A 138 8.88 3.69 -20.13
C GLY A 138 7.59 4.07 -20.86
N ARG A 139 6.45 4.13 -20.15
CA ARG A 139 5.15 4.61 -20.70
C ARG A 139 4.95 6.11 -20.56
N CYS A 140 5.76 6.79 -19.75
CA CYS A 140 5.85 8.24 -19.77
C CYS A 140 6.92 8.61 -20.81
N GLY A 141 6.49 8.96 -22.02
CA GLY A 141 7.34 9.75 -22.93
C GLY A 141 7.80 11.05 -22.24
N PRO A 142 8.79 11.77 -22.78
CA PRO A 142 9.34 12.97 -22.17
C PRO A 142 8.26 14.07 -22.11
N SER A 143 7.43 14.03 -21.07
CA SER A 143 6.53 15.10 -20.71
C SER A 143 7.41 16.19 -20.10
N HIS A 144 7.31 17.39 -20.67
CA HIS A 144 8.06 18.58 -20.30
C HIS A 144 8.47 18.60 -18.83
N THR A 145 9.78 18.74 -18.60
CA THR A 145 10.33 19.14 -17.31
C THR A 145 9.71 20.48 -16.90
N ARG A 146 8.60 20.45 -16.18
CA ARG A 146 8.17 21.61 -15.40
C ARG A 146 9.21 21.74 -14.29
N LYS A 147 10.12 22.70 -14.46
CA LYS A 147 11.08 23.11 -13.45
C LYS A 147 10.33 23.23 -12.12
N SER A 148 10.76 22.49 -11.12
CA SER A 148 10.44 22.82 -9.73
C SER A 148 10.77 24.29 -9.52
N PRO A 149 9.89 25.09 -8.89
CA PRO A 149 10.26 26.46 -8.56
C PRO A 149 11.45 26.42 -7.63
N SER A 150 12.51 27.14 -7.99
CA SER A 150 13.61 27.44 -7.09
C SER A 150 13.07 28.19 -5.87
N VAL A 151 13.38 27.68 -4.68
CA VAL A 151 13.14 28.39 -3.42
C VAL A 151 14.05 29.61 -3.38
N SER A 152 13.57 30.73 -3.91
CA SER A 152 14.19 32.04 -3.77
C SER A 152 13.09 33.07 -3.54
N GLY A 153 12.90 33.47 -2.27
CA GLY A 153 11.92 34.49 -1.91
C GLY A 153 11.56 34.47 -0.43
N ILE A 154 12.47 34.93 0.42
CA ILE A 154 12.16 35.35 1.79
C ILE A 154 11.27 36.60 1.70
N ARG A 155 10.03 36.55 2.21
CA ARG A 155 9.39 37.74 2.81
C ARG A 155 8.25 37.39 3.77
N SER A 156 8.47 37.82 5.01
CA SER A 156 7.53 38.12 6.11
C SER A 156 6.83 36.96 6.83
N GLN A 157 7.48 36.53 7.91
CA GLN A 157 6.85 35.88 9.05
C GLN A 157 5.86 36.84 9.75
N GLU A 158 4.63 36.39 9.94
CA GLU A 158 3.83 36.85 11.08
C GLU A 158 4.10 35.88 12.24
N LYS A 159 4.72 36.41 13.30
CA LYS A 159 5.17 35.67 14.48
C LYS A 159 3.96 35.14 15.26
N ILE A 160 3.66 33.85 15.13
CA ILE A 160 2.84 33.14 16.12
C ILE A 160 3.78 32.67 17.24
N SER A 161 3.65 33.31 18.39
CA SER A 161 4.37 33.07 19.64
C SER A 161 4.24 31.61 20.11
N PRO A 162 5.32 30.94 20.57
CA PRO A 162 5.25 29.59 21.11
C PRO A 162 4.74 29.66 22.55
N LYS A 163 3.42 29.61 22.75
CA LYS A 163 2.88 29.19 24.05
C LYS A 163 2.85 27.66 24.07
N SER A 164 3.81 27.12 24.80
CA SER A 164 3.88 25.76 25.37
C SER A 164 2.60 24.92 25.23
N ILE A 165 2.58 23.99 24.29
CA ILE A 165 1.72 22.80 24.39
C ILE A 165 2.47 21.80 25.26
N SER A 166 2.11 21.78 26.54
CA SER A 166 2.63 20.82 27.51
C SER A 166 1.96 19.47 27.26
N ILE A 167 2.59 18.61 26.45
CA ILE A 167 2.20 17.20 26.35
C ILE A 167 2.64 16.53 27.66
N LYS A 168 1.69 16.23 28.55
CA LYS A 168 1.94 15.35 29.69
C LYS A 168 2.37 13.99 29.12
N LYS A 169 3.63 13.61 29.32
CA LYS A 169 4.07 12.22 29.24
C LYS A 169 3.28 11.44 30.28
N SER A 170 2.25 10.71 29.88
CA SER A 170 1.70 9.65 30.72
C SER A 170 2.71 8.51 30.76
N SER A 171 3.18 8.17 31.96
CA SER A 171 4.00 6.98 32.16
C SER A 171 3.09 5.75 32.08
N PHE A 172 3.08 5.08 30.93
CA PHE A 172 2.55 3.72 30.81
C PHE A 172 3.67 2.81 30.31
N PHE A 173 4.65 2.59 31.19
CA PHE A 173 5.56 1.45 31.13
C PHE A 173 5.85 1.00 32.56
N SER A 174 4.93 0.21 33.09
CA SER A 174 5.18 -0.76 34.16
C SER A 174 3.99 -1.73 34.16
N ILE A 175 4.27 -3.02 34.39
CA ILE A 175 3.39 -4.20 34.16
C ILE A 175 3.52 -4.64 32.69
N ILE A 176 4.43 -5.55 32.34
CA ILE A 176 4.35 -7.00 32.65
C ILE A 176 5.75 -7.53 33.00
N LYS A 177 5.85 -8.23 34.14
CA LYS A 177 6.86 -9.24 34.43
C LYS A 177 6.29 -10.61 34.03
#